data_AF-A0A3S0K1S7-F1
#
_entry.id   AF-A0A3S0K1S7-F1
#
_cell.length_a   1.000
_cell.length_b   1.000
_cell.length_c   1.000
_cell.angle_alpha   90.00
_cell.angle_beta   90.00
_cell.angle_gamma   90.00
#
_symmetry.space_group_name_H-M   'P 1'
#
loop_
_entity.id
_entity.type
_entity.pdbx_description
1 polymer ?
#
loop_
_entity_poly.entity_id
_entity_poly.type
_entity_poly.pdbx_seq_one_letter_code
_entity_poly.pdbx_strand_id
1 'polypeptide(L)'
;MTRRYLILAEAKSALSRNKEIEIFLGGFQVGSKNAIRWASFSASNQEVVGNVWEALDEGSEDYLDIYSFSPVSGEWDEPVKSVCASSLEQVLEELRVSNSRIVNSGIVQDEYASYLSSNT
;
A
#
# COMPACT_ATOMS: atom_id res chain seq x y z
N MET A 1 -20.75 10.91 2.34
CA MET A 1 -19.49 10.50 1.69
C MET A 1 -18.45 10.30 2.78
N THR A 2 -18.03 9.07 3.03
CA THR A 2 -16.96 8.79 3.98
C THR A 2 -15.65 9.28 3.38
N ARG A 3 -14.86 10.04 4.14
CA ARG A 3 -13.57 10.52 3.67
C ARG A 3 -12.65 9.32 3.43
N ARG A 4 -12.24 9.13 2.17
CA ARG A 4 -11.40 8.01 1.74
C ARG A 4 -10.00 8.05 2.34
N TYR A 5 -9.40 9.24 2.31
CA TYR A 5 -8.06 9.48 2.82
C TYR A 5 -8.06 9.80 4.30
N LEU A 6 -7.27 9.05 5.05
CA LEU A 6 -7.01 9.27 6.46
C LEU A 6 -6.02 10.43 6.61
N ILE A 7 -6.32 11.36 7.52
CA ILE A 7 -5.27 12.26 8.01
C ILE A 7 -4.32 11.50 8.93
N LEU A 8 -3.13 12.05 9.15
CA LEU A 8 -2.09 11.38 9.95
C LEU A 8 -2.57 10.96 11.35
N ALA A 9 -3.41 11.78 12.01
CA ALA A 9 -3.99 11.45 13.30
C ALA A 9 -4.93 10.23 13.24
N GLU A 10 -5.73 10.11 12.17
CA GLU A 10 -6.64 8.98 11.95
C GLU A 10 -5.86 7.71 11.63
N ALA A 11 -4.81 7.82 10.81
CA ALA A 11 -3.90 6.73 10.48
C ALA A 11 -3.22 6.15 11.72
N LYS A 12 -2.65 7.01 12.58
CA LYS A 12 -2.08 6.61 13.87
C LYS A 12 -3.11 5.96 14.79
N SER A 13 -4.32 6.51 14.81
CA SER A 13 -5.43 5.95 15.59
C SER A 13 -5.88 4.57 15.08
N ALA A 14 -5.82 4.33 13.77
CA ALA A 14 -6.08 3.02 13.18
C ALA A 14 -5.00 2.01 13.61
N LEU A 15 -3.73 2.38 13.47
CA LEU A 15 -2.59 1.56 13.91
C LEU A 15 -2.67 1.20 15.40
N SER A 16 -3.01 2.16 16.27
CA SER A 16 -3.15 1.91 17.71
C SER A 16 -4.28 0.92 18.06
N ARG A 17 -5.23 0.69 17.14
CA ARG A 17 -6.28 -0.32 17.25
C ARG A 17 -5.92 -1.65 16.56
N ASN A 18 -4.64 -1.86 16.24
CA ASN A 18 -4.15 -2.99 15.46
C ASN A 18 -4.87 -3.13 14.11
N LYS A 19 -5.23 -2.00 13.49
CA LYS A 19 -5.71 -1.97 12.11
C LYS A 19 -4.56 -1.62 11.18
N GLU A 20 -4.55 -2.27 10.03
CA GLU A 20 -3.60 -1.96 8.96
C GLU A 20 -4.12 -0.79 8.12
N ILE A 21 -3.18 0.05 7.68
CA ILE A 21 -3.40 1.13 6.73
C ILE A 21 -2.50 0.92 5.52
N GLU A 22 -2.86 1.50 4.38
CA GLU A 22 -2.16 1.29 3.13
C GLU A 22 -2.00 2.59 2.33
N ILE A 23 -1.05 2.60 1.40
CA ILE A 23 -0.83 3.67 0.44
C ILE A 23 -0.53 3.03 -0.92
N PHE A 24 -1.35 3.35 -1.93
CA PHE A 24 -1.04 2.99 -3.31
C PHE A 24 0.12 3.86 -3.84
N LEU A 25 1.17 3.23 -4.37
CA LEU A 25 2.39 3.91 -4.81
C LEU A 25 2.46 4.09 -6.33
N GLY A 26 1.50 3.51 -7.07
CA GLY A 26 1.42 3.63 -8.53
C GLY A 26 1.96 2.42 -9.28
N GLY A 27 1.90 2.53 -10.61
CA GLY A 27 2.48 1.55 -11.52
C GLY A 27 3.94 1.81 -11.85
N PHE A 28 4.64 0.75 -12.23
CA PHE A 28 6.01 0.77 -12.75
C PHE A 28 6.19 -0.35 -13.79
N GLN A 29 7.34 -0.36 -14.47
CA GLN A 29 7.66 -1.40 -15.47
C GLN A 29 8.74 -2.36 -14.97
N VAL A 30 8.51 -3.64 -15.20
CA VAL A 30 9.46 -4.73 -14.94
C VAL A 30 9.72 -5.45 -16.26
N GLY A 31 10.84 -5.12 -16.90
CA GLY A 31 11.12 -5.61 -18.25
C GLY A 31 10.08 -5.09 -19.25
N SER A 32 9.31 -6.01 -19.85
CA SER A 32 8.21 -5.69 -20.77
C SER A 32 6.82 -5.74 -20.14
N LYS A 33 6.72 -5.99 -18.82
CA LYS A 33 5.45 -6.11 -18.10
C LYS A 33 5.18 -4.86 -17.26
N ASN A 34 3.91 -4.48 -17.17
CA ASN A 34 3.45 -3.51 -16.19
C ASN A 34 3.32 -4.18 -14.83
N ALA A 35 3.60 -3.42 -13.78
CA ALA A 35 3.52 -3.83 -12.40
C ALA A 35 2.95 -2.67 -11.56
N ILE A 36 2.42 -3.00 -10.39
CA ILE A 36 1.93 -2.04 -9.42
C ILE A 36 2.64 -2.22 -8.09
N ARG A 37 2.71 -1.14 -7.33
CA ARG A 37 3.30 -1.13 -5.99
C ARG A 37 2.38 -0.44 -5.00
N TRP A 38 2.33 -0.96 -3.79
CA TRP A 38 1.71 -0.30 -2.65
C TRP A 38 2.52 -0.55 -1.38
N ALA A 39 2.23 0.22 -0.33
CA ALA A 39 2.78 0.00 0.99
C ALA A 39 1.66 -0.31 1.99
N SER A 40 1.89 -1.27 2.88
CA SER A 40 1.04 -1.55 4.04
C SER A 40 1.78 -1.20 5.33
N PHE A 41 1.04 -0.74 6.33
CA PHE A 41 1.58 -0.35 7.63
C PHE A 41 0.75 -0.94 8.75
N SER A 42 1.39 -1.60 9.69
CA SER A 42 0.76 -2.21 10.86
C SER A 42 1.54 -1.88 12.13
N ALA A 43 0.86 -1.96 13.28
CA ALA A 43 1.51 -1.82 14.58
C ALA A 43 1.93 -3.20 15.09
N SER A 44 3.18 -3.32 15.55
CA SER A 44 3.72 -4.54 16.16
C SER A 44 4.64 -4.17 17.32
N ASN A 45 4.40 -4.72 18.52
CA ASN A 45 5.26 -4.55 19.70
C ASN A 45 5.68 -3.09 20.00
N GLN A 46 4.74 -2.13 19.93
CA GLN A 46 4.96 -0.68 20.12
C GLN A 46 5.72 0.02 18.99
N GLU A 47 6.06 -0.69 17.92
CA GLU A 47 6.64 -0.16 16.70
C GLU A 47 5.61 -0.18 15.57
N VAL A 48 5.92 0.56 14.50
CA VAL A 48 5.19 0.53 13.25
C VAL A 48 6.06 -0.20 12.24
N VAL A 49 5.48 -1.21 11.60
CA VAL A 49 6.10 -1.96 10.50
C VAL A 49 5.49 -1.47 9.20
N GLY A 50 6.32 -1.04 8.26
CA GLY A 50 5.94 -0.69 6.91
C GLY A 50 6.51 -1.69 5.91
N ASN A 51 5.64 -2.24 5.07
CA ASN A 51 5.98 -3.23 4.05
C ASN A 51 5.63 -2.68 2.67
N VAL A 52 6.51 -2.90 1.70
CA VAL A 52 6.28 -2.56 0.29
C VAL A 52 6.03 -3.84 -0.49
N TRP A 53 4.95 -3.82 -1.25
CA TRP A 53 4.44 -4.95 -2.02
C TRP A 53 4.43 -4.60 -3.50
N GLU A 54 4.77 -5.58 -4.34
CA GLU A 54 4.80 -5.42 -5.79
C GLU A 54 4.12 -6.60 -6.47
N ALA A 55 3.14 -6.30 -7.32
CA ALA A 55 2.45 -7.26 -8.16
C ALA A 55 2.59 -6.92 -9.63
N LEU A 56 2.52 -7.92 -10.50
CA LEU A 56 2.25 -7.71 -11.92
C LEU A 56 0.87 -7.05 -12.08
N ASP A 57 0.78 -6.11 -13.01
CA ASP A 57 -0.45 -5.38 -13.29
C ASP A 57 -1.35 -6.26 -14.19
N GLU A 58 -2.07 -7.18 -13.56
CA GLU A 58 -2.97 -8.15 -14.22
C GLU A 58 -4.44 -7.71 -14.16
N GLY A 59 -4.71 -6.58 -13.52
CA GLY A 59 -6.05 -6.10 -13.27
C GLY A 59 -6.72 -5.41 -14.45
N SER A 60 -8.01 -5.17 -14.26
CA SER A 60 -8.89 -4.47 -15.20
C SER A 60 -10.03 -3.79 -14.42
N GLU A 61 -10.92 -3.08 -15.11
CA GLU A 61 -12.09 -2.46 -14.48
C GLU A 61 -12.97 -3.47 -13.72
N ASP A 62 -12.98 -4.75 -14.15
CA ASP A 62 -13.72 -5.85 -13.53
C ASP A 62 -12.85 -6.71 -12.59
N TYR A 63 -11.54 -6.45 -12.49
CA TYR A 63 -10.60 -7.22 -11.69
C TYR A 63 -9.62 -6.30 -10.95
N LEU A 64 -10.00 -5.91 -9.72
CA LEU A 64 -9.30 -4.92 -8.90
C LEU A 64 -8.61 -5.50 -7.67
N ASP A 65 -8.72 -6.82 -7.45
CA ASP A 65 -8.19 -7.48 -6.25
C ASP A 65 -6.68 -7.67 -6.34
N ILE A 66 -5.94 -6.59 -6.04
CA ILE A 66 -4.48 -6.54 -6.17
C ILE A 66 -3.74 -7.57 -5.32
N TYR A 67 -4.38 -8.11 -4.28
CA TYR A 67 -3.81 -9.15 -3.43
C TYR A 67 -3.82 -10.53 -4.09
N SER A 68 -4.67 -10.71 -5.10
CA SER A 68 -4.78 -11.93 -5.90
C SER A 68 -3.90 -11.88 -7.15
N PHE A 69 -3.19 -10.79 -7.39
CA PHE A 69 -2.28 -10.66 -8.54
C PHE A 69 -0.99 -11.45 -8.29
N SER A 70 -0.27 -11.74 -9.36
CA SER A 70 1.01 -12.43 -9.29
C SER A 70 2.09 -11.50 -8.75
N PRO A 71 2.92 -11.92 -7.77
CA PRO A 71 4.00 -11.09 -7.28
C PRO A 71 5.04 -10.85 -8.38
N VAL A 72 5.68 -9.67 -8.37
CA VAL A 72 6.75 -9.35 -9.34
C VAL A 72 7.97 -10.25 -9.13
N SER A 73 8.26 -10.60 -7.87
CA SER A 73 9.38 -11.44 -7.50
C SER A 73 9.01 -12.33 -6.33
N GLY A 74 9.39 -13.61 -6.41
CA GLY A 74 9.22 -14.57 -5.31
C GLY A 74 7.78 -15.00 -5.11
N GLU A 75 7.39 -15.14 -3.84
CA GLU A 75 6.05 -15.50 -3.36
C GLU A 75 5.51 -14.35 -2.48
N TRP A 76 4.20 -14.31 -2.23
CA TRP A 76 3.56 -13.31 -1.36
C TRP A 76 3.98 -13.38 0.13
N ASP A 77 4.85 -14.32 0.48
CA ASP A 77 5.31 -14.54 1.85
C ASP A 77 6.30 -13.47 2.33
N GLU A 78 6.94 -12.72 1.41
CA GLU A 78 7.92 -11.69 1.78
C GLU A 78 7.70 -10.36 1.04
N PRO A 79 7.64 -9.22 1.76
CA PRO A 79 7.57 -7.92 1.13
C PRO A 79 8.90 -7.57 0.47
N VAL A 80 8.84 -6.81 -0.63
CA VAL A 80 10.04 -6.37 -1.38
C VAL A 80 10.94 -5.47 -0.52
N LYS A 81 10.34 -4.71 0.38
CA LYS A 81 11.05 -3.93 1.39
C LYS A 81 10.24 -3.89 2.68
N SER A 82 10.89 -4.11 3.81
CA SER A 82 10.30 -3.94 5.13
C SER A 82 11.13 -2.95 5.95
N VAL A 83 10.46 -2.09 6.69
CA VAL A 83 11.05 -1.11 7.61
C VAL A 83 10.27 -1.16 8.92
N CYS A 84 10.99 -1.10 10.05
CA CYS A 84 10.38 -0.98 11.37
C CYS A 84 10.93 0.26 12.07
N ALA A 85 10.04 1.08 12.63
CA ALA A 85 10.43 2.25 13.42
C ALA A 85 9.39 2.55 14.52
N SER A 86 9.75 3.40 15.48
CA SER A 86 8.89 3.72 16.63
C SER A 86 7.68 4.59 16.28
N SER A 87 7.59 5.11 15.04
CA SER A 87 6.48 5.97 14.61
C SER A 87 6.19 5.83 13.12
N LEU A 88 4.93 6.07 12.75
CA LEU A 88 4.49 6.04 11.35
C LEU A 88 5.28 7.03 10.48
N GLU A 89 5.59 8.22 10.99
CA GLU A 89 6.36 9.22 10.23
C GLU A 89 7.77 8.75 9.88
N GLN A 90 8.46 8.11 10.82
CA GLN A 90 9.80 7.55 10.56
C GLN A 90 9.74 6.46 9.49
N VAL A 91 8.76 5.55 9.58
CA VAL A 91 8.57 4.51 8.56
C VAL A 91 8.28 5.13 7.18
N LEU A 92 7.42 6.14 7.12
CA LEU A 92 7.11 6.85 5.87
C LEU A 92 8.35 7.53 5.28
N GLU A 93 9.17 8.16 6.11
CA GLU A 93 10.43 8.81 5.71
C GLU A 93 11.44 7.78 5.17
N GLU A 94 11.65 6.67 5.88
CA GLU A 94 12.56 5.59 5.49
C GLU A 94 12.11 4.85 4.22
N LEU A 95 10.81 4.71 4.01
CA LEU A 95 10.23 4.20 2.78
C LEU A 95 10.17 5.25 1.67
N ARG A 96 10.44 6.53 1.98
CA ARG A 96 10.31 7.69 1.07
C ARG A 96 8.90 7.78 0.46
N VAL A 97 7.88 7.48 1.27
CA VAL A 97 6.47 7.50 0.89
C VAL A 97 5.79 8.73 1.48
N SER A 98 4.96 9.40 0.67
CA SER A 98 4.20 10.57 1.12
C SER A 98 2.98 10.16 1.94
N ASN A 99 2.67 10.91 3.00
CA ASN A 99 1.49 10.68 3.84
C ASN A 99 0.15 11.14 3.22
N SER A 100 0.15 11.57 1.95
CA SER A 100 -0.96 12.31 1.33
C SER A 100 -2.11 11.45 0.82
N ARG A 101 -2.01 10.12 0.87
CA ARG A 101 -3.03 9.17 0.40
C ARG A 101 -3.11 7.91 1.25
N ILE A 102 -3.00 8.07 2.57
CA ILE A 102 -3.20 6.95 3.49
C ILE A 102 -4.66 6.54 3.46
N VAL A 103 -4.92 5.25 3.29
CA VAL A 103 -6.26 4.65 3.31
C VAL A 103 -6.31 3.50 4.31
N ASN A 104 -7.51 3.06 4.69
CA ASN A 104 -7.66 1.82 5.44
C ASN A 104 -7.31 0.61 4.55
N SER A 105 -6.87 -0.48 5.18
CA SER A 105 -6.64 -1.75 4.46
C SER A 105 -7.84 -2.15 3.59
N GLY A 106 -7.56 -2.60 2.36
CA GLY A 106 -8.53 -2.98 1.33
C GLY A 106 -9.00 -1.82 0.44
N ILE A 107 -8.96 -0.57 0.91
CA ILE A 107 -9.33 0.61 0.10
C ILE A 107 -8.25 0.91 -0.96
N VAL A 108 -7.07 0.31 -0.85
CA VAL A 108 -6.02 0.38 -1.87
C VAL A 108 -6.49 -0.17 -3.23
N GLN A 109 -7.45 -1.10 -3.25
CA GLN A 109 -8.03 -1.64 -4.49
C GLN A 109 -8.84 -0.58 -5.25
N ASP A 110 -9.56 0.27 -4.52
CA ASP A 110 -10.20 1.44 -5.13
C ASP A 110 -9.14 2.39 -5.70
N GLU A 111 -7.93 2.47 -5.10
CA GLU A 111 -6.88 3.42 -5.55
C GLU A 111 -6.29 2.92 -6.85
N TYR A 112 -6.12 1.60 -6.96
CA TYR A 112 -5.81 0.92 -8.19
C TYR A 112 -6.89 1.16 -9.27
N ALA A 113 -8.18 1.07 -8.93
CA ALA A 113 -9.25 1.41 -9.87
C ALA A 113 -9.14 2.86 -10.38
N SER A 114 -8.85 3.79 -9.47
CA SER A 114 -8.65 5.21 -9.82
C SER A 114 -7.42 5.42 -10.69
N TYR A 115 -6.37 4.62 -10.48
CA TYR A 115 -5.16 4.58 -11.31
C TYR A 115 -5.47 4.07 -12.73
N LEU A 116 -6.21 2.97 -12.87
CA LEU A 116 -6.64 2.45 -14.18
C LEU A 116 -7.42 3.49 -14.99
N SER A 117 -8.40 4.15 -14.37
CA SER A 117 -9.19 5.20 -15.04
C SER A 117 -8.38 6.45 -15.41
N SER A 118 -7.26 6.71 -14.74
CA SER A 118 -6.39 7.85 -15.04
C SER A 118 -5.34 7.55 -16.11
N ASN A 119 -5.08 6.25 -16.37
CA ASN A 119 -4.09 5.76 -17.33
C ASN A 119 -4.71 5.23 -18.64
N THR A 120 -6.04 5.25 -18.75
CA THR A 120 -6.82 4.89 -19.96
C THR A 120 -7.08 6.14 -20.80
#